data_AF-G3LU78-F1
#
_entry.id   AF-G3LU78-F1
#
_cell.length_a   1.000
_cell.length_b   1.000
_cell.length_c   1.000
_cell.angle_alpha   90.00
_cell.angle_beta   90.00
_cell.angle_gamma   90.00
#
_symmetry.space_group_name_H-M   'P 1'
#
loop_
_entity.id
_entity.type
_entity.pdbx_description
1 polymer ?
#
loop_
_entity_poly.entity_id
_entity_poly.type
_entity_poly.pdbx_seq_one_letter_code
_entity_poly.pdbx_strand_id
1 'polypeptide(L)'
;MDQTWLPTSTVVANTTYLPNKRDAEIRRTLTEDGTLQKKRELATQQGIHESYYRDMMVMFGKWEFDPMSLPKPPCPVHLWQGDEDGLVPVVLQRYLASQLSWLNYHELPATGHFMSGVPGLGDTVLRTLFG
;
A
#
# COMPACT_ATOMS: atom_id res chain seq x y z
N MET A 1 5.94 -7.85 16.49
CA MET A 1 6.73 -8.61 15.51
C MET A 1 8.09 -8.81 16.14
N ASP A 2 8.52 -10.05 16.31
CA ASP A 2 9.79 -10.37 16.98
C ASP A 2 10.96 -10.48 15.98
N GLN A 3 10.70 -10.17 14.71
CA GLN A 3 11.70 -10.15 13.64
C GLN A 3 12.18 -8.72 13.35
N THR A 4 13.47 -8.56 13.05
CA THR A 4 14.12 -7.27 12.76
C THR A 4 14.80 -7.19 11.39
N TRP A 5 14.72 -8.24 10.58
CA TRP A 5 15.49 -8.38 9.34
C TRP A 5 14.75 -7.85 8.11
N LEU A 6 13.45 -7.54 8.21
CA LEU A 6 12.72 -6.74 7.22
C LEU A 6 12.46 -5.32 7.73
N PRO A 7 12.52 -4.30 6.85
CA PRO A 7 12.16 -2.94 7.22
C PRO A 7 10.66 -2.85 7.57
N THR A 8 10.32 -1.96 8.51
CA THR A 8 8.93 -1.62 8.80
C THR A 8 8.40 -0.54 7.83
N SER A 9 7.10 -0.28 7.84
CA SER A 9 6.51 0.85 7.10
C SER A 9 7.13 2.17 7.58
N THR A 10 7.40 3.08 6.64
CA THR A 10 7.97 4.40 6.97
C THR A 10 7.02 5.29 7.77
N VAL A 11 5.72 4.97 7.78
CA VAL A 11 4.73 5.63 8.65
C VAL A 11 5.04 5.33 10.11
N VAL A 12 5.30 4.06 10.44
CA VAL A 12 5.68 3.64 11.79
C VAL A 12 7.05 4.19 12.17
N ALA A 13 7.98 4.22 11.21
CA ALA A 13 9.30 4.81 11.41
C ALA A 13 9.28 6.35 11.50
N ASN A 14 8.14 6.99 11.25
CA ASN A 14 7.96 8.45 11.22
C ASN A 14 8.97 9.18 10.29
N THR A 15 9.36 8.53 9.20
CA THR A 15 10.21 9.13 8.15
C THR A 15 9.41 9.53 6.92
N THR A 16 8.31 8.81 6.64
CA THR A 16 7.35 9.01 5.54
C THR A 16 7.95 9.60 4.26
N TYR A 17 9.07 9.03 3.81
CA TYR A 17 9.79 9.49 2.64
C TYR A 17 9.26 8.78 1.39
N LEU A 18 8.71 9.55 0.45
CA LEU A 18 8.22 9.06 -0.85
C LEU A 18 9.17 9.51 -1.96
N PRO A 19 10.18 8.69 -2.33
CA PRO A 19 11.23 9.09 -3.28
C PRO A 19 10.74 9.18 -4.72
N ASN A 20 9.65 8.47 -5.06
CA ASN A 20 9.20 8.32 -6.43
C ASN A 20 8.78 9.67 -7.03
N LYS A 21 9.30 9.96 -8.24
CA LYS A 21 9.04 11.23 -8.94
C LYS A 21 7.57 11.44 -9.24
N ARG A 22 6.87 10.40 -9.69
CA ARG A 22 5.43 10.49 -10.02
C ARG A 22 4.59 10.72 -8.77
N ASP A 23 4.88 10.05 -7.66
CA ASP A 23 4.20 10.31 -6.39
C ASP A 23 4.35 11.78 -5.97
N ALA A 24 5.54 12.35 -6.14
CA ALA A 24 5.78 13.77 -5.85
C ALA A 24 4.96 14.70 -6.77
N GLU A 25 4.86 14.39 -8.06
CA GLU A 25 4.05 15.14 -9.03
C GLU A 25 2.54 15.04 -8.73
N ILE A 26 2.05 13.84 -8.40
CA ILE A 26 0.67 13.61 -7.98
C ILE A 26 0.38 14.42 -6.72
N ARG A 27 1.24 14.34 -5.70
CA ARG A 27 1.06 15.09 -4.45
C ARG A 27 1.03 16.59 -4.69
N ARG A 28 1.92 17.12 -5.54
CA ARG A 28 1.94 18.54 -5.90
C ARG A 28 0.61 18.94 -6.55
N THR A 29 0.18 18.20 -7.56
CA THR A 29 -1.07 18.48 -8.30
C THR A 29 -2.29 18.47 -7.37
N LEU A 30 -2.42 17.43 -6.54
CA LEU A 30 -3.51 17.30 -5.57
C LEU A 30 -3.48 18.37 -4.46
N THR A 31 -2.31 18.95 -4.21
CA THR A 31 -2.16 20.06 -3.26
C THR A 31 -2.61 21.36 -3.90
N GLU A 32 -2.15 21.62 -5.13
CA GLU A 32 -2.47 22.82 -5.91
C GLU A 32 -3.97 22.95 -6.21
N ASP A 33 -4.66 21.84 -6.48
CA ASP A 33 -6.10 21.83 -6.78
C ASP A 33 -7.01 21.72 -5.53
N GLY A 34 -6.42 21.63 -4.34
CA GLY A 34 -7.12 21.50 -3.05
C GLY A 34 -7.75 20.12 -2.80
N THR A 35 -7.56 19.14 -3.69
CA THR A 35 -8.11 17.78 -3.53
C THR A 35 -7.54 17.09 -2.29
N LEU A 36 -6.25 17.28 -1.99
CA LEU A 36 -5.61 16.68 -0.83
C LEU A 36 -6.22 17.18 0.47
N GLN A 37 -6.55 18.48 0.55
CA GLN A 37 -7.25 19.05 1.71
C GLN A 37 -8.66 18.46 1.84
N LYS A 38 -9.45 18.46 0.75
CA LYS A 38 -10.81 17.89 0.76
C LYS A 38 -10.82 16.41 1.17
N LYS A 39 -9.87 15.63 0.65
CA LYS A 39 -9.70 14.21 1.03
C LYS A 39 -9.36 14.07 2.50
N ARG A 40 -8.50 14.93 3.04
CA ARG A 40 -8.17 14.94 4.48
C ARG A 40 -9.38 15.24 5.34
N GLU A 41 -10.14 16.28 4.99
CA GLU A 41 -11.37 16.66 5.70
C GLU A 41 -12.37 15.51 5.72
N LEU A 42 -12.62 14.90 4.55
CA LEU A 42 -13.50 13.73 4.41
C LEU A 42 -13.01 12.52 5.24
N ALA A 43 -11.72 12.21 5.16
CA ALA A 43 -11.12 11.10 5.91
C ALA A 43 -11.23 11.31 7.43
N THR A 44 -11.30 12.56 7.88
CA THR A 44 -11.39 12.94 9.31
C THR A 44 -12.79 13.37 9.77
N GLN A 45 -13.83 13.13 8.98
CA GLN A 45 -15.19 13.62 9.27
C GLN A 45 -15.78 13.08 10.59
N GLN A 46 -15.24 11.97 11.12
CA GLN A 46 -15.65 11.37 12.40
C GLN A 46 -14.78 11.84 13.58
N GLY A 47 -13.87 12.79 13.35
CA GLY A 47 -12.88 13.24 14.31
C GLY A 47 -11.61 12.38 14.29
N ILE A 48 -10.53 12.93 14.85
CA ILE A 48 -9.18 12.31 14.78
C ILE A 48 -9.09 10.96 15.48
N HIS A 49 -9.93 10.72 16.51
CA HIS A 49 -9.92 9.47 17.27
C HIS A 49 -10.50 8.30 16.45
N GLU A 50 -11.71 8.48 15.91
CA GLU A 50 -12.38 7.43 15.13
C GLU A 50 -11.78 7.26 13.74
N SER A 51 -11.13 8.29 13.19
CA SER A 51 -10.42 8.20 11.92
C SER A 51 -8.97 7.73 12.14
N TYR A 52 -8.05 8.61 12.55
CA TYR A 52 -6.62 8.28 12.56
C TYR A 52 -6.22 7.26 13.62
N TYR A 53 -6.63 7.45 14.87
CA TYR A 53 -6.15 6.56 15.94
C TYR A 53 -6.72 5.16 15.79
N ARG A 54 -7.99 5.04 15.41
CA ARG A 54 -8.60 3.75 15.12
C ARG A 54 -7.94 3.07 13.92
N ASP A 55 -7.66 3.79 12.84
CA ASP A 55 -6.93 3.24 11.69
C ASP A 55 -5.52 2.78 12.10
N MET A 56 -4.80 3.56 12.90
CA MET A 56 -3.48 3.17 13.40
C MET A 56 -3.53 1.93 14.30
N MET A 57 -4.54 1.80 15.17
CA MET A 57 -4.71 0.63 16.01
C MET A 57 -4.99 -0.63 15.18
N VAL A 58 -5.78 -0.53 14.12
CA VAL A 58 -6.05 -1.66 13.22
C VAL A 58 -4.82 -1.98 12.37
N MET A 59 -4.21 -0.97 11.74
CA MET A 59 -3.14 -1.16 10.76
C MET A 59 -1.80 -1.58 11.40
N PHE A 60 -1.51 -1.11 12.61
CA PHE A 60 -0.24 -1.36 13.30
C PHE A 60 -0.38 -2.11 14.63
N GLY A 61 -1.60 -2.49 14.99
CA GLY A 61 -1.85 -3.34 16.16
C GLY A 61 -1.32 -4.75 15.98
N LYS A 62 -1.46 -5.56 17.03
CA LYS A 62 -1.16 -6.99 16.95
C LYS A 62 -2.32 -7.70 16.25
N TRP A 63 -2.01 -8.39 15.16
CA TRP A 63 -2.98 -9.22 14.46
C TRP A 63 -3.00 -10.62 15.06
N GLU A 64 -4.18 -11.25 15.07
CA GLU A 64 -4.37 -12.61 15.59
C GLU A 64 -3.90 -13.70 14.62
N PHE A 65 -3.49 -13.30 13.42
CA PHE A 65 -2.98 -14.19 12.38
C PHE A 65 -1.76 -13.61 11.69
N ASP A 66 -0.98 -14.50 11.08
CA ASP A 66 0.14 -14.16 10.20
C ASP A 66 -0.33 -14.28 8.74
N PRO A 67 -0.23 -13.23 7.92
CA PRO A 67 -0.54 -13.29 6.49
C PRO A 67 0.15 -14.44 5.74
N MET A 68 1.37 -14.83 6.15
CA MET A 68 2.13 -15.92 5.53
C MET A 68 1.60 -17.31 5.89
N SER A 69 0.77 -17.40 6.94
CA SER A 69 0.13 -18.65 7.37
C SER A 69 -1.29 -18.81 6.81
N LEU A 70 -1.73 -17.92 5.92
CA LEU A 70 -3.06 -18.00 5.32
C LEU A 70 -3.17 -19.23 4.41
N PRO A 71 -4.28 -20.00 4.52
CA PRO A 71 -4.52 -21.11 3.61
C PRO A 71 -4.78 -20.58 2.19
N LYS A 72 -4.51 -21.43 1.19
CA LYS A 72 -4.83 -21.10 -0.20
C LYS A 72 -6.33 -20.77 -0.34
N PRO A 73 -6.70 -19.58 -0.84
CA PRO A 73 -8.10 -19.21 -1.03
C PRO A 73 -8.73 -19.95 -2.22
N PRO A 74 -10.08 -20.04 -2.26
CA PRO A 74 -10.80 -20.67 -3.36
C PRO A 74 -10.83 -19.81 -4.64
N CYS A 75 -10.32 -18.57 -4.58
CA CYS A 75 -10.24 -17.65 -5.70
C CYS A 75 -8.78 -17.24 -5.97
N PRO A 76 -8.45 -16.79 -7.19
CA PRO A 76 -7.16 -16.17 -7.47
C PRO A 76 -6.97 -14.91 -6.61
N VAL A 77 -5.79 -14.78 -6.01
CA VAL A 77 -5.37 -13.55 -5.32
C VAL A 77 -4.21 -12.94 -6.07
N HIS A 78 -4.31 -11.63 -6.31
CA HIS A 78 -3.31 -10.86 -6.99
C HIS A 78 -2.86 -9.70 -6.10
N LEU A 79 -1.56 -9.42 -6.10
CA LEU A 79 -0.96 -8.33 -5.33
C LEU A 79 -0.12 -7.46 -6.27
N TRP A 80 -0.49 -6.19 -6.42
CA TRP A 80 0.28 -5.20 -7.16
C TRP A 80 1.10 -4.34 -6.21
N GLN A 81 2.35 -4.09 -6.54
CA GLN A 81 3.27 -3.31 -5.72
C GLN A 81 4.22 -2.50 -6.61
N GLY A 82 4.37 -1.22 -6.32
CA GLY A 82 5.43 -0.41 -6.91
C GLY A 82 6.80 -0.74 -6.31
N ASP A 83 7.83 -0.87 -7.14
CA ASP A 83 9.21 -1.14 -6.73
C ASP A 83 9.90 0.04 -6.03
N GLU A 84 9.37 1.26 -6.21
CA GLU A 84 9.81 2.50 -5.58
C GLU A 84 8.81 3.00 -4.51
N ASP A 85 7.92 2.14 -4.02
CA ASP A 85 7.01 2.50 -2.92
C ASP A 85 7.79 2.83 -1.65
N GLY A 86 7.78 4.12 -1.32
CA GLY A 86 8.45 4.65 -0.14
C GLY A 86 7.65 4.49 1.15
N LEU A 87 6.36 4.17 1.10
CA LEU A 87 5.51 3.99 2.28
C LEU A 87 5.54 2.57 2.82
N VAL A 88 5.47 1.61 1.89
CA VAL A 88 5.50 0.17 2.14
C VAL A 88 6.69 -0.40 1.36
N PRO A 89 7.81 -0.72 2.02
CA PRO A 89 8.98 -1.25 1.35
C PRO A 89 8.67 -2.50 0.51
N VAL A 90 8.99 -2.47 -0.78
CA VAL A 90 8.71 -3.56 -1.74
C VAL A 90 9.19 -4.94 -1.28
N VAL A 91 10.28 -4.98 -0.50
CA VAL A 91 10.86 -6.21 0.06
C VAL A 91 9.86 -7.00 0.91
N LEU A 92 8.92 -6.33 1.57
CA LEU A 92 7.86 -6.98 2.34
C LEU A 92 6.96 -7.84 1.44
N GLN A 93 6.56 -7.30 0.28
CA GLN A 93 5.70 -8.01 -0.66
C GLN A 93 6.45 -9.09 -1.43
N ARG A 94 7.72 -8.85 -1.79
CA ARG A 94 8.58 -9.90 -2.34
C ARG A 94 8.71 -11.07 -1.38
N TYR A 95 8.89 -10.81 -0.08
CA TYR A 95 8.95 -11.86 0.92
C TYR A 95 7.62 -12.59 1.04
N LEU A 96 6.49 -11.87 1.13
CA LEU A 96 5.16 -12.48 1.18
C LEU A 96 4.89 -13.39 -0.03
N ALA A 97 5.21 -12.91 -1.24
CA ALA A 97 5.07 -13.68 -2.48
C ALA A 97 5.98 -14.93 -2.52
N SER A 98 7.16 -14.87 -1.88
CA SER A 98 8.03 -16.04 -1.75
C SER A 98 7.47 -17.12 -0.82
N GLN A 99 6.68 -16.72 0.19
CA GLN A 99 6.07 -17.65 1.16
C GLN A 99 4.74 -18.21 0.66
N LEU A 100 3.95 -17.38 -0.03
CA LEU A 100 2.61 -17.73 -0.50
C LEU A 100 2.63 -18.07 -1.99
N SER A 101 2.92 -19.34 -2.31
CA SER A 101 3.02 -19.81 -3.71
C SER A 101 1.73 -19.69 -4.53
N TRP A 102 0.59 -19.42 -3.89
CA TRP A 102 -0.70 -19.18 -4.52
C TRP A 102 -0.95 -17.70 -4.86
N LEU A 103 -0.08 -16.80 -4.41
CA LEU A 103 -0.20 -15.37 -4.65
C LEU A 103 0.34 -15.03 -6.06
N ASN A 104 -0.47 -14.35 -6.86
CA ASN A 104 -0.03 -13.80 -8.13
C ASN A 104 0.55 -12.40 -7.89
N TYR A 105 1.87 -12.32 -7.75
CA TYR A 105 2.56 -11.06 -7.49
C TYR A 105 2.89 -10.29 -8.77
N HIS A 106 2.55 -9.01 -8.78
CA HIS A 106 2.76 -8.08 -9.89
C HIS A 106 3.56 -6.87 -9.42
N GLU A 107 4.86 -6.91 -9.63
CA GLU A 107 5.73 -5.76 -9.35
C GLU A 107 5.69 -4.77 -10.52
N LEU A 108 5.47 -3.50 -10.20
CA LEU A 108 5.39 -2.41 -11.17
C LEU A 108 6.70 -1.62 -11.15
N PRO A 109 7.44 -1.57 -12.28
CA PRO A 109 8.72 -0.86 -12.33
C PRO A 109 8.54 0.66 -12.25
N ALA A 110 9.53 1.34 -11.64
CA ALA A 110 9.57 2.79 -11.44
C ALA A 110 8.27 3.37 -10.86
N THR A 111 7.58 2.61 -10.00
CA THR A 111 6.26 2.95 -9.48
C THR A 111 6.30 3.12 -7.98
N GLY A 112 5.76 4.24 -7.50
CA GLY A 112 5.65 4.55 -6.09
C GLY A 112 4.38 4.01 -5.44
N HIS A 113 3.97 4.65 -4.34
CA HIS A 113 2.83 4.28 -3.53
C HIS A 113 1.48 4.64 -4.18
N PHE A 114 1.39 5.75 -4.93
CA PHE A 114 0.12 6.23 -5.48
C PHE A 114 -0.29 5.53 -6.76
N MET A 115 -0.59 4.23 -6.65
CA MET A 115 -1.01 3.36 -7.77
C MET A 115 -2.20 3.91 -8.56
N SER A 116 -3.14 4.62 -7.92
CA SER A 116 -4.29 5.23 -8.62
C SER A 116 -3.90 6.26 -9.69
N GLY A 117 -2.70 6.85 -9.60
CA GLY A 117 -2.18 7.77 -10.61
C GLY A 117 -1.32 7.11 -11.68
N VAL A 118 -1.21 5.79 -11.71
CA VAL A 118 -0.43 5.05 -12.73
C VAL A 118 -1.29 4.87 -13.99
N PRO A 119 -0.90 5.46 -15.14
CA PRO A 119 -1.67 5.34 -16.38
C PRO A 119 -1.83 3.89 -16.82
N GLY A 120 -3.07 3.51 -17.16
CA GLY A 120 -3.38 2.17 -17.68
C GLY A 120 -3.35 1.04 -16.65
N LEU A 121 -3.01 1.30 -15.37
CA LEU A 121 -3.00 0.26 -14.34
C LEU A 121 -4.40 -0.31 -14.11
N GLY A 122 -5.44 0.53 -14.07
CA GLY A 122 -6.83 0.09 -13.93
C GLY A 122 -7.24 -0.91 -15.01
N ASP A 123 -7.01 -0.57 -16.28
CA ASP A 123 -7.31 -1.47 -17.41
C ASP A 123 -6.50 -2.77 -17.33
N THR A 124 -5.25 -2.69 -16.88
CA THR A 124 -4.38 -3.86 -16.69
C THR A 124 -4.92 -4.78 -15.60
N VAL A 125 -5.36 -4.22 -14.48
CA VAL A 125 -6.02 -4.97 -13.40
C VAL A 125 -7.30 -5.63 -13.90
N LEU A 126 -8.18 -4.89 -14.60
CA LEU A 126 -9.43 -5.44 -15.12
C LEU A 126 -9.19 -6.58 -16.13
N ARG A 127 -8.24 -6.41 -17.05
CA ARG A 127 -7.85 -7.49 -17.98
C ARG A 127 -7.22 -8.68 -17.26
N THR A 128 -6.48 -8.47 -16.18
CA THR A 128 -5.89 -9.58 -15.41
C THR A 128 -6.97 -10.37 -14.66
N LEU A 129 -8.01 -9.70 -14.14
CA LEU A 129 -9.07 -10.32 -13.36
C LEU A 129 -10.16 -10.98 -14.21
N PHE A 130 -10.40 -10.48 -15.42
CA PHE A 130 -11.56 -10.86 -16.24
C PHE A 130 -11.25 -11.17 -17.71
N GLY A 131 -10.01 -11.00 -18.14
CA GLY A 131 -9.57 -11.22 -19.52
C GLY A 131 -9.01 -12.61 -19.79
#